data_AF-A0A9D1L2J9-F1
#
_entry.id   AF-A0A9D1L2J9-F1
#
_cell.length_a   1.000
_cell.length_b   1.000
_cell.length_c   1.000
_cell.angle_alpha   90.00
_cell.angle_beta   90.00
_cell.angle_gamma   90.00
#
_symmetry.space_group_name_H-M   'P 1'
#
loop_
_entity.id
_entity.type
_entity.pdbx_description
1 polymer ?
#
loop_
_entity_poly.entity_id
_entity_poly.type
_entity_poly.pdbx_seq_one_letter_code
_entity_poly.pdbx_strand_id
1 'polypeptide(L)'
;IMDMLADSGSVIEDVESNMLMERLLEITAHCLNEREYAVVRLRYGLGGAPALTQREVAAKFGISRSYVSRIEKHALQKIKSAIVAEELYV
;
A
#
# COMPACT_ATOMS: atom_id res chain seq x y z
N ILE A 1 35.78 -22.59 4.66
CA ILE A 1 34.53 -23.29 4.27
C ILE A 1 33.41 -22.57 4.99
N MET A 2 32.44 -22.12 4.19
CA MET A 2 31.33 -21.25 4.54
C MET A 2 30.35 -22.02 5.44
N ASP A 3 30.14 -21.54 6.66
CA ASP A 3 29.06 -22.05 7.51
C ASP A 3 27.81 -21.24 7.19
N MET A 4 27.04 -21.75 6.24
CA MET A 4 25.82 -21.14 5.71
C MET A 4 24.63 -21.77 6.44
N LEU A 5 24.54 -21.53 7.74
CA LEU A 5 23.32 -21.72 8.53
C LEU A 5 22.64 -20.36 8.66
N ALA A 6 22.24 -19.80 7.52
CA ALA A 6 21.29 -18.69 7.51
C ALA A 6 19.92 -19.29 7.83
N ASP A 7 19.45 -18.95 9.03
CA ASP A 7 18.12 -19.14 9.59
C ASP A 7 17.02 -19.28 8.52
N SER A 8 16.64 -20.53 8.22
CA SER A 8 15.59 -20.83 7.24
C SER A 8 14.21 -20.29 7.67
N GLY A 9 14.02 -19.96 8.95
CA GLY A 9 12.80 -19.31 9.44
C GLY A 9 12.67 -17.88 8.95
N SER A 10 13.75 -17.09 9.03
CA SER A 10 13.80 -15.72 8.53
C SER A 10 13.52 -15.63 7.03
N VAL A 11 14.07 -16.54 6.22
CA VAL A 11 13.88 -16.50 4.76
C VAL A 11 12.43 -16.80 4.36
N ILE A 12 11.76 -17.71 5.06
CA ILE A 12 10.34 -18.03 4.78
C ILE A 12 9.42 -16.87 5.17
N GLU A 13 9.64 -16.28 6.35
CA GLU A 13 8.89 -15.11 6.81
C GLU A 13 9.05 -13.91 5.87
N ASP A 14 10.26 -13.67 5.37
CA ASP A 14 10.55 -12.61 4.40
C ASP A 14 9.81 -12.84 3.08
N VAL A 15 9.76 -14.09 2.59
CA VAL A 15 9.03 -14.44 1.36
C VAL A 15 7.53 -14.21 1.53
N GLU A 16 6.94 -14.68 2.64
CA GLU A 16 5.51 -14.48 2.91
C GLU A 16 5.15 -12.99 3.02
N SER A 17 5.97 -12.20 3.71
CA SER A 17 5.80 -10.74 3.82
C SER A 17 5.83 -10.05 2.46
N ASN A 18 6.77 -10.44 1.59
CA ASN A 18 6.87 -9.92 0.23
C ASN A 18 5.64 -10.27 -0.61
N MET A 19 5.16 -11.51 -0.53
CA MET A 19 3.94 -11.93 -1.25
C MET A 19 2.71 -11.15 -0.79
N LEU A 20 2.54 -10.92 0.52
CA LEU A 20 1.45 -10.11 1.05
C LEU A 20 1.53 -8.65 0.57
N MET A 21 2.74 -8.09 0.53
CA MET A 21 2.97 -6.73 0.03
C MET A 21 2.62 -6.61 -1.46
N GLU A 22 3.09 -7.54 -2.29
CA GLU A 22 2.78 -7.57 -3.72
C GLU A 22 1.26 -7.64 -3.95
N ARG A 23 0.58 -8.54 -3.24
CA ARG A 23 -0.88 -8.68 -3.33
C ARG A 23 -1.62 -7.40 -2.91
N LEU A 24 -1.19 -6.75 -1.82
CA LEU A 24 -1.76 -5.47 -1.40
C LEU A 24 -1.58 -4.38 -2.48
N LEU A 25 -0.41 -4.34 -3.13
CA LEU A 25 -0.13 -3.39 -4.21
C LEU A 25 -1.02 -3.64 -5.41
N GLU A 26 -1.24 -4.89 -5.80
CA GLU A 26 -2.15 -5.29 -6.89
C GLU A 26 -3.59 -4.87 -6.60
N ILE A 27 -4.14 -5.25 -5.43
CA ILE A 27 -5.50 -4.87 -5.01
C ILE A 27 -5.66 -3.35 -5.06
N THR A 28 -4.68 -2.63 -4.50
CA THR A 28 -4.70 -1.18 -4.41
C THR A 28 -4.66 -0.54 -5.81
N ALA A 29 -3.86 -1.08 -6.73
CA ALA A 29 -3.78 -0.61 -8.11
C ALA A 29 -5.06 -0.88 -8.91
N HIS A 30 -5.74 -2.00 -8.63
CA HIS A 30 -6.97 -2.37 -9.36
C HIS A 30 -8.23 -1.66 -8.86
N CYS A 31 -8.38 -1.47 -7.54
CA CYS A 31 -9.62 -0.92 -6.98
C CYS A 31 -9.67 0.62 -6.93
N LEU A 32 -8.54 1.29 -7.11
CA LEU A 32 -8.43 2.75 -7.07
C LEU A 32 -8.27 3.36 -8.45
N ASN A 33 -8.80 4.57 -8.65
CA ASN A 33 -8.41 5.35 -9.82
C ASN A 33 -6.98 5.92 -9.66
N GLU A 34 -6.40 6.42 -10.75
CA GLU A 34 -5.02 6.94 -10.77
C GLU A 34 -4.75 7.99 -9.67
N ARG A 35 -5.71 8.89 -9.41
CA ARG A 35 -5.55 9.96 -8.42
C ARG A 35 -5.61 9.43 -7.00
N GLU A 36 -6.55 8.54 -6.71
CA GLU A 36 -6.67 7.85 -5.42
C GLU A 36 -5.41 7.02 -5.14
N TYR A 37 -4.97 6.23 -6.13
CA TYR A 37 -3.77 5.41 -6.06
C TYR A 37 -2.53 6.26 -5.76
N ALA A 38 -2.32 7.35 -6.51
CA ALA A 38 -1.16 8.22 -6.31
C ALA A 38 -1.16 8.88 -4.92
N VAL A 39 -2.32 9.29 -4.40
CA VAL A 39 -2.45 9.84 -3.04
C VAL A 39 -2.12 8.78 -1.99
N VAL A 40 -2.72 7.59 -2.08
CA VAL A 40 -2.48 6.50 -1.11
C VAL A 40 -1.03 6.03 -1.16
N ARG A 41 -0.48 5.86 -2.36
CA ARG A 41 0.91 5.44 -2.56
C ARG A 41 1.90 6.36 -1.83
N LEU A 42 1.74 7.68 -1.98
CA LEU A 42 2.60 8.64 -1.29
C LEU A 42 2.27 8.78 0.20
N ARG A 43 1.02 8.63 0.61
CA ARG A 43 0.62 8.72 2.03
C ARG A 43 1.22 7.60 2.88
N TYR A 44 1.31 6.40 2.32
CA TYR A 44 1.71 5.18 3.03
C TYR A 44 3.04 4.60 2.56
N GLY A 45 3.70 5.22 1.58
CA GLY A 45 4.99 4.77 1.06
C GLY A 45 4.92 3.46 0.26
N LEU A 46 3.81 3.21 -0.41
CA LEU A 46 3.60 1.96 -1.15
C LEU A 46 4.51 1.88 -2.39
N GLY A 47 5.00 0.69 -2.70
CA GLY A 47 5.87 0.45 -3.87
C GLY A 47 7.15 1.29 -3.81
N GLY A 48 7.78 1.36 -2.63
CA GLY A 48 9.04 2.05 -2.38
C GLY A 48 8.96 3.58 -2.35
N ALA A 49 7.76 4.17 -2.36
CA ALA A 49 7.62 5.62 -2.24
C ALA A 49 7.96 6.09 -0.80
N PRO A 50 8.47 7.31 -0.61
CA PRO A 50 8.54 7.88 0.73
C PRO A 50 7.13 8.16 1.27
N ALA A 51 6.88 7.78 2.52
CA ALA A 51 5.63 8.14 3.20
C ALA A 51 5.62 9.65 3.50
N LEU A 52 4.57 10.33 3.04
CA LEU A 52 4.37 11.77 3.18
C LEU A 52 3.11 12.04 3.99
N THR A 53 3.11 13.10 4.80
CA THR A 53 1.91 13.60 5.48
C THR A 53 0.85 14.10 4.48
N GLN A 54 -0.41 14.21 4.91
CA GLN A 54 -1.47 14.80 4.07
C GLN A 54 -1.16 16.22 3.63
N ARG A 55 -0.41 17.02 4.42
CA ARG A 55 -0.02 18.39 4.06
C ARG A 55 1.02 18.39 2.94
N GLU A 56 1.99 17.49 3.01
CA GLU A 56 3.01 17.34 1.96
C GLU A 56 2.42 16.79 0.67
N VAL A 57 1.52 15.80 0.76
CA VAL A 57 0.76 15.31 -0.40
C VAL A 57 -0.08 16.44 -0.98
N ALA A 58 -0.80 17.20 -0.15
CA ALA A 58 -1.60 18.34 -0.59
C ALA A 58 -0.76 19.38 -1.36
N ALA A 59 0.41 19.72 -0.84
CA ALA A 59 1.35 20.62 -1.51
C ALA A 59 1.78 20.07 -2.88
N LYS A 60 2.10 18.77 -2.97
CA LYS A 60 2.54 18.13 -4.22
C LYS A 60 1.46 18.10 -5.30
N PHE A 61 0.20 17.93 -4.92
CA PHE A 61 -0.95 17.88 -5.84
C PHE A 61 -1.63 19.24 -6.07
N GLY A 62 -1.17 20.31 -5.42
CA GLY A 62 -1.78 21.64 -5.55
C GLY A 62 -3.24 21.70 -5.05
N ILE A 63 -3.57 20.92 -4.01
CA ILE A 63 -4.93 20.86 -3.44
C ILE A 63 -4.92 21.08 -1.93
N SER A 64 -6.10 21.28 -1.31
CA SER A 64 -6.18 21.43 0.14
C SER A 64 -5.92 20.10 0.86
N ARG A 65 -5.34 20.18 2.07
CA ARG A 65 -5.20 19.04 2.99
C ARG A 65 -6.52 18.33 3.23
N SER A 66 -7.60 19.08 3.41
CA SER A 66 -8.94 18.50 3.61
C SER A 66 -9.42 17.73 2.38
N TYR A 67 -9.04 18.15 1.17
CA TYR A 67 -9.35 17.37 -0.03
C TYR A 67 -8.55 16.06 -0.09
N VAL A 68 -7.25 16.09 0.22
CA VAL A 68 -6.44 14.86 0.38
C VAL A 68 -7.07 13.91 1.40
N SER A 69 -7.51 14.42 2.56
CA SER A 69 -8.15 13.61 3.58
C SER A 69 -9.44 12.92 3.10
N ARG A 70 -10.24 13.59 2.26
CA ARG A 70 -11.44 12.98 1.65
C ARG A 70 -11.07 11.87 0.66
N ILE A 71 -10.07 12.11 -0.20
CA ILE A 71 -9.57 11.11 -1.16
C ILE A 71 -9.05 9.89 -0.40
N GLU A 72 -8.19 10.09 0.61
CA GLU A 72 -7.62 9.02 1.44
C GLU A 72 -8.73 8.21 2.12
N LYS A 73 -9.71 8.86 2.76
CA LYS A 73 -10.83 8.16 3.39
C LYS A 73 -11.59 7.28 2.39
N HIS A 74 -11.89 7.80 1.20
CA HIS A 74 -12.62 7.05 0.17
C HIS A 74 -11.80 5.87 -0.36
N ALA A 75 -10.52 6.10 -0.66
CA ALA A 75 -9.62 5.08 -1.16
C ALA A 75 -9.42 3.93 -0.16
N LEU A 76 -9.23 4.24 1.13
CA LEU A 76 -9.10 3.21 2.17
C LEU A 76 -10.37 2.35 2.32
N GLN A 77 -11.56 2.93 2.13
CA GLN A 77 -12.80 2.14 2.13
C GLN A 77 -12.85 1.18 0.93
N LYS A 78 -12.44 1.63 -0.26
CA LYS A 78 -12.37 0.76 -1.45
C LYS A 78 -11.39 -0.38 -1.27
N ILE A 79 -10.18 -0.09 -0.79
CA ILE A 79 -9.16 -1.11 -0.49
C ILE A 79 -9.70 -2.13 0.51
N LYS A 80 -10.30 -1.66 1.62
CA LYS A 80 -10.89 -2.54 2.63
C LYS A 80 -11.96 -3.45 2.02
N SER A 81 -12.88 -2.91 1.23
CA SER A 81 -13.91 -3.71 0.57
C SER A 81 -13.34 -4.71 -0.42
N ALA A 82 -12.27 -4.36 -1.15
CA ALA A 82 -11.62 -5.25 -2.10
C ALA A 82 -10.90 -6.41 -1.40
N ILE A 83 -10.17 -6.14 -0.30
CA ILE A 83 -9.53 -7.19 0.51
C ILE A 83 -10.56 -8.16 1.07
N VAL A 84 -11.65 -7.65 1.66
CA VAL A 84 -12.72 -8.50 2.21
C VAL A 84 -13.39 -9.33 1.11
N ALA A 85 -13.63 -8.73 -0.07
CA ALA A 85 -14.18 -9.47 -1.19
C ALA A 85 -13.24 -10.61 -1.59
N GLU A 86 -11.94 -10.35 -1.71
CA GLU A 86 -10.96 -11.38 -2.07
C GLU A 86 -10.86 -12.52 -1.04
N GLU A 87 -10.88 -12.22 0.26
CA GLU A 87 -10.92 -13.22 1.34
C GLU A 87 -12.20 -14.10 1.30
N LEU A 88 -13.32 -13.59 0.79
CA LEU A 88 -14.56 -14.35 0.65
C LEU A 88 -14.55 -15.31 -0.55
N TYR A 89 -13.62 -15.16 -1.50
CA TYR A 89 -13.50 -15.99 -2.70
C TYR A 89 -12.28 -16.92 -2.69
N VAL A 90 -11.51 -16.95 -1.59
CA VAL A 90 -10.41 -17.87 -1.30
C VAL A 90 -10.87 -18.93 -0.30
#